data_AF-A0AAU8G1E0-F1
#
_entry.id   AF-A0AAU8G1E0-F1
#
_cell.length_a   1.000
_cell.length_b   1.000
_cell.length_c   1.000
_cell.angle_alpha   90.00
_cell.angle_beta   90.00
_cell.angle_gamma   90.00
#
_symmetry.space_group_name_H-M   'P 1'
#
loop_
_entity.id
_entity.type
_entity.pdbx_description
1 polymer ?
#
loop_
_entity_poly.entity_id
_entity_poly.type
_entity_poly.pdbx_seq_one_letter_code
_entity_poly.pdbx_strand_id
1 'polypeptide(L)' 'MIMFEHFALVSSPAAYVCRGCGTEIANKGAFVRCPVCGIVWG' A
#
# COMPACT_ATOMS: atom_id res chain seq x y z
N MET A 1 -13.20 16.72 31.58
CA MET A 1 -13.45 17.04 30.15
C MET A 1 -12.93 15.87 29.35
N ILE A 2 -13.84 14.98 28.97
CA ILE A 2 -13.55 13.68 28.36
C ILE A 2 -13.72 13.89 26.85
N MET A 3 -12.62 14.18 26.15
CA MET A 3 -12.60 14.21 24.68
C MET A 3 -12.40 12.77 24.20
N PHE A 4 -13.50 12.03 24.19
CA PHE A 4 -13.64 10.72 23.59
C PHE A 4 -13.30 10.77 22.09
N GLU A 5 -12.33 9.94 21.71
CA GLU A 5 -12.33 9.05 20.53
C GLU A 5 -12.88 9.63 19.21
N HIS A 6 -12.00 10.20 18.40
CA HIS A 6 -12.08 10.08 16.95
C HIS A 6 -10.73 9.56 16.44
N PHE A 7 -10.37 8.35 16.88
CA PHE A 7 -9.35 7.55 16.22
C PHE A 7 -9.97 7.10 14.89
N ALA A 8 -9.94 7.99 13.90
CA ALA A 8 -10.26 7.66 12.53
C ALA A 8 -9.21 6.65 12.06
N LEU A 9 -9.52 5.36 12.21
CA LEU A 9 -8.93 4.28 11.41
C LEU A 9 -9.28 4.58 9.95
N VAL A 10 -8.59 5.56 9.36
CA VAL A 10 -8.51 5.68 7.91
C VAL A 10 -7.77 4.41 7.50
N SER A 11 -8.53 3.45 6.98
CA SER A 11 -7.97 2.25 6.38
C SER A 11 -7.25 2.72 5.13
N SER A 12 -5.98 3.10 5.28
CA SER A 12 -5.12 3.43 4.15
C SER A 12 -5.20 2.26 3.17
N PRO A 13 -5.42 2.50 1.87
CA PRO A 13 -5.43 1.42 0.89
C PRO A 13 -4.10 0.69 1.06
N ALA A 14 -4.16 -0.60 1.39
CA ALA A 14 -2.99 -1.39 1.75
C ALA A 14 -1.90 -1.18 0.70
N ALA A 15 -0.87 -0.42 1.05
CA ALA A 15 0.20 -0.10 0.12
C ALA A 15 0.89 -1.41 -0.23
N TYR A 16 0.90 -1.74 -1.52
CA TYR A 16 1.51 -2.96 -1.99
C TYR A 16 3.00 -2.70 -2.19
N VAL A 17 3.83 -3.40 -1.41
CA VAL A 17 5.28 -3.24 -1.45
C VAL A 17 5.90 -4.33 -2.33
N CYS A 18 6.71 -3.92 -3.30
CA CYS A 18 7.49 -4.85 -4.12
C CYS A 18 8.61 -5.47 -3.29
N ARG A 19 8.64 -6.81 -3.18
CA ARG A 19 9.71 -7.54 -2.48
C ARG A 19 11.10 -7.45 -3.12
N GLY A 20 11.19 -7.12 -4.41
CA GLY A 20 12.48 -7.07 -5.11
C GLY A 20 13.17 -5.72 -5.02
N CYS A 21 12.43 -4.62 -5.17
CA CYS A 21 12.99 -3.27 -5.18
C CYS A 21 12.49 -2.36 -4.07
N GLY A 22 11.53 -2.81 -3.24
CA GLY A 22 10.98 -2.02 -2.14
C GLY A 22 9.99 -0.93 -2.57
N THR A 23 9.64 -0.84 -3.86
CA THR A 23 8.69 0.19 -4.30
C THR A 23 7.31 -0.02 -3.68
N GLU A 24 6.68 1.07 -3.26
CA GLU A 24 5.38 1.07 -2.61
C GLU A 24 4.33 1.63 -3.57
N ILE A 25 3.25 0.87 -3.81
CA ILE A 25 2.19 1.32 -4.72
C ILE A 25 0.84 1.17 -4.06
N ALA A 26 0.05 2.24 -4.12
CA ALA A 26 -1.30 2.26 -3.58
C ALA A 26 -2.31 1.42 -4.40
N ASN A 27 -1.99 1.09 -5.66
CA ASN A 27 -2.93 0.41 -6.57
C ASN A 27 -2.26 -0.77 -7.30
N LYS A 28 -2.21 -1.94 -6.64
CA LYS A 28 -1.72 -3.19 -7.27
C LYS A 28 -2.57 -3.60 -8.47
N GLY A 29 -3.86 -3.30 -8.48
CA GLY A 29 -4.79 -3.73 -9.53
C GLY A 29 -4.47 -3.13 -10.91
N ALA A 30 -3.78 -2.00 -10.97
CA ALA A 30 -3.34 -1.38 -12.21
C ALA A 30 -2.10 -2.05 -12.83
N PHE A 31 -1.36 -2.87 -12.07
CA PHE A 31 -0.06 -3.38 -12.50
C PHE A 31 0.04 -4.89 -12.25
N VAL A 32 0.17 -5.69 -13.31
CA VAL A 32 0.42 -7.15 -13.20
C VAL A 32 1.84 -7.43 -12.69
N ARG A 33 2.78 -6.53 -12.96
CA ARG A 33 4.20 -6.59 -12.57
C ARG A 33 4.62 -5.28 -11.92
N CYS A 34 5.68 -5.30 -11.12
CA CYS A 34 6.25 -4.08 -10.57
C CYS A 34 6.68 -3.13 -11.72
N PRO A 35 6.22 -1.87 -11.76
CA PRO A 35 6.60 -0.91 -12.80
C PRO A 35 8.05 -0.44 -12.69
N VAL A 36 8.71 -0.69 -11.55
CA VAL A 36 10.10 -0.28 -11.31
C VAL A 36 11.08 -1.37 -11.72
N CYS A 37 10.92 -2.60 -11.22
CA CYS A 37 11.87 -3.69 -11.49
C CYS A 37 11.33 -4.79 -12.41
N GLY A 38 10.06 -4.73 -12.82
CA GLY A 38 9.47 -5.67 -13.78
C GLY A 38 9.14 -7.06 -13.22
N ILE A 39 9.45 -7.36 -11.96
CA ILE A 39 9.13 -8.66 -11.35
C ILE A 39 7.62 -8.79 -11.09
N VAL A 40 7.13 -10.03 -11.07
CA VAL A 40 5.77 -10.30 -10.60
C VAL A 40 5.69 -9.97 -9.11
N TRP A 41 4.60 -9.33 -8.73
CA TRP A 41 4.26 -9.06 -7.34
C TRP A 41 4.20 -10.36 -6.52
N GLY A 42 5.28 -10.68 -5.83
CA GLY A 42 5.40 -11.78 -4.87
C GLY A 42 5.54 -11.26 -3.46
#